data_AF-A0A3B8QT10-F1
#
_entry.id   AF-A0A3B8QT10-F1
#
_cell.length_a   1.000
_cell.length_b   1.000
_cell.length_c   1.000
_cell.angle_alpha   90.00
_cell.angle_beta   90.00
_cell.angle_gamma   90.00
#
_symmetry.space_group_name_H-M   'P 1'
#
loop_
_entity.id
_entity.type
_entity.pdbx_description
1 polymer ?
#
loop_
_entity_poly.entity_id
_entity_poly.type
_entity_poly.pdbx_seq_one_letter_code
_entity_poly.pdbx_strand_id
1 'polypeptide(L)'
;EKSMEEHGDKVDPTTIEAIELAIAALKDELETENADKIKSGIQNVTESAMKLGEAIYKSAQAEGDEPSAADEPHPDDEDILDAEFEDLDEDKRA
;
A
#
# COMPACT_ATOMS: atom_id res chain seq x y z
N GLU A 1 1.68 -8.09 9.74
CA GLU A 1 2.25 -8.28 11.09
C GLU A 1 3.35 -7.26 11.37
N LYS A 2 4.50 -7.28 10.68
CA LYS A 2 5.61 -6.33 10.92
C LYS A 2 5.20 -4.84 11.01
N SER A 3 4.43 -4.32 10.05
CA SER A 3 4.00 -2.91 10.08
C SER A 3 3.12 -2.54 11.28
N MET A 4 2.44 -3.50 11.89
CA MET A 4 1.66 -3.28 13.11
C MET A 4 2.55 -3.28 14.36
N GLU A 5 3.62 -4.10 14.39
CA GLU A 5 4.58 -4.05 15.49
C GLU A 5 5.35 -2.72 15.49
N GLU A 6 5.70 -2.21 14.31
CA GLU A 6 6.51 -1.00 14.17
C GLU A 6 5.72 0.31 14.32
N HIS A 7 4.42 0.28 14.03
CA HIS A 7 3.60 1.49 13.98
C HIS A 7 2.24 1.37 14.68
N GLY A 8 1.98 0.27 15.38
CA GLY A 8 0.68 0.01 15.99
C GLY A 8 0.33 0.96 17.14
N ASP A 9 1.32 1.59 17.76
CA ASP A 9 1.17 2.64 18.76
C ASP A 9 0.67 3.96 18.18
N LYS A 10 0.88 4.18 16.88
CA LYS A 10 0.47 5.39 16.13
C LYS A 10 -0.93 5.27 15.51
N VAL A 11 -1.56 4.12 15.66
CA VAL A 11 -2.81 3.77 15.00
C VAL A 11 -3.84 3.45 16.08
N ASP A 12 -5.11 3.79 15.83
CA ASP A 12 -6.17 3.51 16.78
C ASP A 12 -6.29 1.99 17.04
N PRO A 13 -6.44 1.55 18.32
CA PRO A 13 -6.51 0.14 18.68
C PRO A 13 -7.58 -0.66 17.92
N THR A 14 -8.70 -0.04 17.54
CA THR A 14 -9.76 -0.73 16.79
C THR A 14 -9.32 -1.10 15.37
N THR A 15 -8.44 -0.29 14.77
CA THR A 15 -7.87 -0.59 13.45
C THR A 15 -6.88 -1.75 13.55
N ILE A 16 -6.06 -1.77 14.61
CA ILE A 16 -5.13 -2.86 14.89
C ILE A 16 -5.89 -4.18 15.11
N GLU A 17 -6.90 -4.17 15.98
CA GLU A 17 -7.74 -5.33 16.27
C GLU A 17 -8.44 -5.87 15.01
N ALA A 18 -8.94 -4.99 14.13
CA ALA A 18 -9.56 -5.41 12.88
C ALA A 18 -8.58 -6.15 11.95
N ILE A 19 -7.32 -5.71 11.87
CA ILE A 19 -6.29 -6.36 11.06
C ILE A 19 -5.90 -7.71 11.66
N GLU A 20 -5.75 -7.79 12.99
CA GLU A 20 -5.45 -9.05 13.68
C GLU A 20 -6.54 -10.10 13.43
N LEU A 21 -7.80 -9.69 13.53
CA LEU A 21 -8.95 -10.56 13.24
C LEU A 21 -8.97 -11.02 11.78
N ALA A 22 -8.67 -10.13 10.83
CA ALA A 22 -8.60 -10.50 9.42
C ALA A 22 -7.47 -11.50 9.14
N ILE A 23 -6.31 -11.32 9.77
CA ILE A 23 -5.18 -12.25 9.66
C ILE A 23 -5.51 -13.60 10.29
N ALA A 24 -6.14 -13.61 11.47
CA ALA A 24 -6.56 -14.84 12.14
C ALA A 24 -7.57 -15.62 11.27
N ALA A 25 -8.59 -14.93 10.73
CA ALA A 25 -9.56 -15.54 9.83
C ALA A 25 -8.90 -16.13 8.57
N LEU A 26 -7.95 -15.41 7.96
CA LEU A 26 -7.20 -15.94 6.81
C LEU A 26 -6.36 -17.17 7.20
N LYS A 27 -5.75 -17.19 8.38
CA LYS A 27 -5.01 -18.36 8.88
C LYS A 27 -5.93 -19.57 9.03
N ASP A 28 -7.13 -19.39 9.59
CA ASP A 28 -8.13 -20.45 9.69
C ASP A 28 -8.60 -20.93 8.31
N GLU A 29 -8.78 -20.02 7.35
CA GLU A 29 -9.15 -20.36 5.98
C GLU A 29 -8.04 -21.13 5.25
N LEU A 30 -6.77 -20.85 5.54
CA LEU A 30 -5.62 -21.58 5.00
C LEU A 30 -5.51 -23.01 5.51
N GLU A 31 -6.12 -23.34 6.66
CA GLU A 31 -6.27 -24.72 7.12
C GLU A 31 -7.30 -25.51 6.28
N THR A 32 -8.09 -24.80 5.48
CA THR A 32 -9.02 -25.38 4.52
C THR A 32 -8.42 -25.42 3.11
N GLU A 33 -8.92 -26.30 2.25
CA GLU A 33 -8.57 -26.31 0.82
C GLU A 33 -9.52 -25.43 -0.03
N ASN A 34 -10.24 -24.50 0.60
CA ASN A 34 -11.21 -23.66 -0.10
C ASN A 34 -10.53 -22.42 -0.70
N ALA A 35 -10.10 -22.55 -1.95
CA ALA A 35 -9.41 -21.49 -2.70
C ALA A 35 -10.20 -20.17 -2.79
N ASP A 36 -11.53 -20.23 -2.89
CA ASP A 36 -12.37 -19.02 -2.96
C ASP A 36 -12.33 -18.25 -1.63
N LYS A 37 -12.44 -18.96 -0.50
CA LYS A 37 -12.33 -18.35 0.83
C LYS A 37 -10.96 -17.74 1.06
N ILE A 38 -9.89 -18.49 0.80
CA ILE A 38 -8.51 -18.00 0.93
C ILE A 38 -8.32 -16.72 0.10
N LYS A 39 -8.84 -16.68 -1.13
CA LYS A 39 -8.77 -15.49 -1.98
C LYS A 39 -9.51 -14.30 -1.36
N SER A 40 -10.70 -14.51 -0.82
CA SER A 40 -11.44 -13.47 -0.09
C SER A 40 -10.72 -13.01 1.18
N GLY A 41 -10.14 -13.93 1.97
CA GLY A 41 -9.34 -13.61 3.14
C GLY A 41 -8.10 -12.77 2.79
N ILE A 42 -7.41 -13.09 1.70
CA ILE A 42 -6.27 -12.30 1.19
C ILE A 42 -6.72 -10.88 0.83
N GLN A 43 -7.86 -10.73 0.14
CA GLN A 43 -8.42 -9.42 -0.18
C GLN A 43 -8.72 -8.61 1.08
N ASN A 44 -9.35 -9.24 2.08
CA ASN A 44 -9.69 -8.60 3.35
C ASN A 44 -8.44 -8.11 4.12
N VAL A 45 -7.39 -8.95 4.19
CA VAL A 45 -6.11 -8.57 4.81
C VAL A 45 -5.45 -7.42 4.03
N THR A 46 -5.51 -7.44 2.69
CA THR A 46 -4.93 -6.40 1.84
C THR A 46 -5.61 -5.05 2.05
N GLU A 47 -6.94 -5.02 2.07
CA GLU A 47 -7.72 -3.79 2.34
C GLU A 47 -7.43 -3.24 3.74
N SER A 48 -7.30 -4.14 4.73
CA SER A 48 -6.97 -3.75 6.10
C SER A 48 -5.54 -3.20 6.21
N ALA A 49 -4.59 -3.76 5.45
CA ALA A 49 -3.22 -3.24 5.36
C ALA A 49 -3.14 -1.87 4.67
N MET A 50 -3.98 -1.60 3.66
CA MET A 50 -4.07 -0.26 3.06
C MET A 50 -4.57 0.78 4.06
N LYS A 51 -5.62 0.46 4.82
CA LYS A 51 -6.13 1.33 5.89
C LYS A 51 -5.08 1.58 6.98
N LEU A 52 -4.28 0.58 7.33
CA LEU A 52 -3.14 0.75 8.22
C LEU A 52 -2.14 1.76 7.67
N GLY A 53 -1.74 1.64 6.41
CA GLY A 53 -0.83 2.58 5.75
C GLY A 53 -1.36 4.02 5.75
N GLU A 54 -2.65 4.20 5.48
CA GLU A 54 -3.28 5.53 5.58
C GLU A 54 -3.29 6.08 7.01
N ALA A 55 -3.57 5.25 8.01
CA ALA A 55 -3.58 5.66 9.41
C ALA A 55 -2.18 6.07 9.88
N ILE A 56 -1.16 5.31 9.49
CA ILE A 56 0.25 5.63 9.77
C ILE A 56 0.64 6.95 9.11
N TYR A 57 0.29 7.15 7.83
CA TYR A 57 0.56 8.40 7.12
C TYR A 57 -0.11 9.61 7.78
N LYS A 58 -1.38 9.47 8.18
CA LYS A 58 -2.13 10.51 8.91
C LYS A 58 -1.51 10.82 10.27
N SER A 59 -1.10 9.79 11.02
CA SER A 59 -0.41 9.98 12.31
C SER A 59 0.94 10.67 12.13
N ALA A 60 1.71 10.27 11.13
CA ALA A 60 3.00 10.89 10.82
C ALA A 60 2.85 12.38 10.43
N GLN A 61 1.77 12.74 9.74
CA GLN A 61 1.45 14.13 9.41
C GLN A 61 1.00 14.94 10.65
N ALA A 62 0.29 14.30 11.60
CA ALA A 62 -0.18 14.96 12.82
C ALA A 62 0.93 15.17 13.86
N GLU A 63 1.98 14.33 13.86
CA GLU A 63 3.15 14.48 14.73
C GLU A 63 4.20 15.47 14.19
N GLY A 64 3.99 16.04 13.00
CA GLY A 64 4.91 16.97 12.34
C GLY A 64 4.34 18.37 12.09
N ASP A 65 4.66 19.31 12.97
CA ASP A 65 4.82 20.73 12.61
C ASP A 65 6.21 20.89 11.96
N GLU A 66 6.34 20.48 10.69
CA GLU A 66 7.18 21.09 9.64
C GLU A 66 7.07 20.27 8.35
N PRO A 67 6.77 20.88 7.19
CA PRO A 67 7.07 20.26 5.92
C PRO A 67 8.59 20.31 5.77
N SER A 68 9.28 19.22 6.12
CA SER A 68 10.29 18.74 5.19
C SER A 68 9.50 17.99 4.11
N ALA A 69 8.85 18.67 3.17
CA ALA A 69 9.57 19.28 2.05
C ALA A 69 10.90 18.53 1.88
N ALA A 70 10.87 17.55 1.00
CA ALA A 70 12.04 17.32 0.19
C ALA A 70 12.39 18.67 -0.46
N ASP A 71 13.14 19.50 0.27
CA ASP A 71 13.97 20.56 -0.29
C ASP A 71 15.23 19.87 -0.81
N GLU A 72 15.05 19.03 -1.82
CA GLU A 72 15.84 19.27 -3.01
C GLU A 72 14.91 20.02 -3.96
N PRO A 73 15.17 21.30 -4.27
CA PRO A 73 14.63 21.85 -5.49
C PRO A 73 15.29 21.06 -6.62
N HIS A 74 14.59 20.08 -7.18
CA HIS A 74 14.79 19.74 -8.57
C HIS A 74 13.98 20.78 -9.35
N PRO A 75 14.62 21.81 -9.94
CA PRO A 75 13.96 22.52 -11.01
C PRO A 75 13.89 21.51 -12.15
N ASP A 76 12.68 21.08 -12.48
CA ASP A 76 12.21 20.76 -13.83
C ASP A 76 10.88 20.01 -13.65
N ASP A 77 9.83 20.82 -13.49
CA ASP A 77 8.50 20.48 -13.98
C ASP A 77 8.60 20.07 -15.47
N GLU A 78 7.65 19.24 -15.90
CA GLU A 78 7.34 18.90 -17.31
C GLU A 78 8.02 17.65 -17.90
N ASP A 79 7.60 16.46 -17.44
CA ASP A 79 7.51 15.30 -18.34
C ASP A 79 6.34 14.38 -17.95
N ILE A 80 5.18 15.00 -17.70
CA ILE A 80 3.89 14.31 -17.76
C ILE A 80 3.61 14.03 -19.25
N LEU A 81 3.88 12.80 -19.67
CA LEU A 81 3.15 12.03 -20.67
C LEU A 81 2.69 12.81 -21.92
N ASP A 82 3.53 12.85 -22.96
CA ASP A 82 2.99 12.76 -24.32
C ASP A 82 3.08 11.31 -24.77
N ALA A 83 1.92 10.66 -24.74
CA ALA A 83 1.66 9.36 -25.31
C ALA A 83 1.76 9.45 -26.84
N GLU A 84 2.98 9.54 -27.36
CA GLU A 84 3.27 9.26 -28.76
C GLU A 84 3.83 7.82 -28.83
N PHE A 85 2.89 6.88 -28.96
CA PHE A 85 3.19 5.55 -29.48
C PHE A 85 3.66 5.76 -30.92
N GLU A 86 4.96 5.99 -31.12
CA GLU A 86 5.56 5.99 -32.45
C GLU A 86 5.83 4.55 -32.85
N ASP A 87 5.19 4.19 -33.96
CA ASP A 87 4.95 2.83 -34.43
C ASP A 87 6.21 1.94 -34.44
N LEU A 88 6.02 0.75 -33.88
CA LEU A 88 6.83 -0.43 -34.19
C LEU A 88 6.60 -0.83 -35.65
N ASP A 89 7.18 -0.14 -36.62
CA ASP A 89 7.34 -0.69 -37.95
C ASP A 89 8.49 -0.02 -38.72
N GLU A 90 9.27 -0.85 -39.42
CA GLU A 90 10.35 -0.53 -40.36
C GLU A 90 11.69 -0.11 -39.68
N ASP A 91 12.72 -0.95 -39.61
CA ASP A 91 13.41 -1.38 -40.82
C ASP A 91 14.25 -2.65 -40.63
N LYS A 92 13.96 -3.63 -41.49
CA LYS A 92 14.93 -4.66 -41.88
C LYS A 92 16.06 -3.97 -42.67
N ARG A 93 17.29 -4.39 -42.39
CA ARG A 93 18.55 -4.24 -43.15
C ARG A 93 19.47 -3.11 -42.70
N ALA A 94 20.54 -3.51 -42.03
CA ALA A 94 21.89 -3.29 -42.56
C ALA A 94 22.75 -4.54 -42.23
#